data_AF-A0A2A2Q914-F1
#
_entry.id   AF-A0A2A2Q914-F1
#
_cell.length_a   1.000
_cell.length_b   1.000
_cell.length_c   1.000
_cell.angle_alpha   90.00
_cell.angle_beta   90.00
_cell.angle_gamma   90.00
#
_symmetry.space_group_name_H-M   'P 1'
#
loop_
_entity.id
_entity.type
_entity.pdbx_description
1 polymer ?
#
loop_
_entity_poly.entity_id
_entity_poly.type
_entity_poly.pdbx_seq_one_letter_code
_entity_poly.pdbx_strand_id
1 'polypeptide(L)'
;MKSLPLRALGALICLAHFASGEKITEIGQAIPDAVMRLPAPTNSGVPTGITLAVATASESTQTHVNMGLNHLHFGWEFEAARHFAAAMREDPNCLLAHWGMIMALLEGAPETIANRNATAERMVSLIEANAGSPLERDYSYALLKQLTDGPEAAANAFRKVAGHFPNDMHSGVLVALFTRGGYDVTGEATPDQENSEKMLLEWIRKMPGNPVPMNALVTICAEAPDLSKSLLYARELSAAHSEYPPFQHLLGHCEWRCGNLREALNAFSKSAALFEKWMNENKVSAADCPKWLDAQCYRIVTLNSMGRRQEAFDAAIQLSETQIPAERKNSPGARVLWWDIKTLPTRLALDAGALPQSTADEKLLPTADAAKDLMKHSLAHWWINGLRLALETQRQIQANQLDKARNTINALSQHGEMMAASQKLATQSAERSEWSRAFRALEMITANARGQLAIAGSEENRNIAYNWFSAAADRQTASPMMKAPLVLTPMAGQIGEYFMAINQAPEAIEAFEKALKAFPNDSRLIERLTTARESQSKAATPASDPAKQLDR
;
A
#
# COMPACT_ATOMS: atom_id res chain seq x y z
N MET A 1 -29.52 -13.88 16.79
CA MET A 1 -29.06 -13.87 18.21
C MET A 1 -28.77 -12.43 18.59
N LYS A 2 -29.41 -11.94 19.67
CA LYS A 2 -29.39 -10.53 20.09
C LYS A 2 -27.98 -10.10 20.52
N SER A 3 -27.56 -8.93 20.05
CA SER A 3 -26.30 -8.25 20.38
C SER A 3 -26.16 -8.03 21.88
N LEU A 4 -25.04 -8.48 22.46
CA LEU A 4 -24.65 -8.06 23.81
C LEU A 4 -24.25 -6.56 23.80
N PRO A 5 -24.66 -5.76 24.80
CA PRO A 5 -24.27 -4.36 24.90
C PRO A 5 -22.79 -4.20 25.30
N LEU A 6 -22.09 -3.29 24.62
CA LEU A 6 -20.64 -3.02 24.63
C LEU A 6 -20.00 -2.71 26.01
N ARG A 7 -20.79 -2.39 27.04
CA ARG A 7 -20.27 -2.34 28.43
C ARG A 7 -19.71 -3.70 28.88
N ALA A 8 -20.17 -4.78 28.27
CA ALA A 8 -19.73 -6.13 28.57
C ALA A 8 -18.33 -6.47 28.02
N LEU A 9 -17.78 -5.81 26.99
CA LEU A 9 -16.45 -6.21 26.47
C LEU A 9 -15.31 -5.63 27.31
N GLY A 10 -15.40 -4.34 27.68
CA GLY A 10 -14.51 -3.74 28.67
C GLY A 10 -14.69 -4.37 30.06
N ALA A 11 -15.94 -4.71 30.43
CA ALA A 11 -16.19 -5.47 31.65
C ALA A 11 -15.81 -6.95 31.55
N LEU A 12 -15.73 -7.60 30.38
CA LEU A 12 -15.27 -9.00 30.27
C LEU A 12 -13.75 -9.07 30.37
N ILE A 13 -13.02 -8.10 29.83
CA ILE A 13 -11.57 -7.98 30.01
C ILE A 13 -11.26 -7.69 31.49
N CYS A 14 -12.02 -6.79 32.13
CA CYS A 14 -11.89 -6.54 33.56
C CYS A 14 -12.38 -7.71 34.44
N LEU A 15 -13.54 -8.34 34.19
CA LEU A 15 -14.12 -9.39 35.05
C LEU A 15 -13.38 -10.73 34.93
N ALA A 16 -12.76 -11.03 33.78
CA ALA A 16 -11.83 -12.16 33.70
C ALA A 16 -10.58 -11.93 34.56
N HIS A 17 -10.08 -10.69 34.63
CA HIS A 17 -8.92 -10.29 35.44
C HIS A 17 -9.21 -10.12 36.94
N PHE A 18 -10.45 -9.87 37.36
CA PHE A 18 -10.79 -9.71 38.79
C PHE A 18 -11.04 -11.05 39.52
N ALA A 19 -11.18 -12.17 38.79
CA ALA A 19 -11.40 -13.50 39.37
C ALA A 19 -10.10 -14.30 39.59
N SER A 20 -9.03 -13.99 38.86
CA SER A 20 -7.67 -14.49 39.10
C SER A 20 -6.81 -13.33 39.55
N GLY A 21 -6.20 -13.36 40.73
CA GLY A 21 -5.22 -12.36 41.16
C GLY A 21 -3.93 -12.43 40.33
N GLU A 22 -4.01 -12.28 39.02
CA GLU A 22 -2.92 -12.51 38.07
C GLU A 22 -2.07 -11.26 37.85
N LYS A 23 -0.77 -11.53 37.76
CA LYS A 23 0.32 -10.58 37.53
C LYS A 23 0.10 -9.85 36.21
N ILE A 24 0.50 -8.57 36.15
CA ILE A 24 0.64 -7.80 34.90
C ILE A 24 1.26 -8.69 33.82
N THR A 25 0.59 -8.84 32.66
CA THR A 25 1.02 -9.65 31.50
C THR A 25 2.52 -9.55 31.28
N GLU A 26 3.25 -10.66 31.18
CA GLU A 26 4.73 -10.59 31.14
C GLU A 26 5.23 -9.80 29.92
N ILE A 27 6.31 -9.03 30.08
CA ILE A 27 6.89 -8.20 29.00
C ILE A 27 7.21 -9.03 27.75
N GLY A 28 7.66 -10.28 27.94
CA GLY A 28 7.95 -11.19 26.84
C GLY A 28 6.74 -11.46 25.94
N GLN A 29 5.52 -11.46 26.48
CA GLN A 29 4.30 -11.64 25.70
C GLN A 29 3.90 -10.37 24.94
N ALA A 30 4.34 -9.19 25.41
CA ALA A 30 4.05 -7.90 24.78
C ALA A 30 4.99 -7.57 23.61
N ILE A 31 6.15 -8.22 23.52
CA ILE A 31 7.14 -7.95 22.45
C ILE A 31 7.07 -9.07 21.40
N PRO A 32 6.94 -8.76 20.10
CA PRO A 32 6.97 -9.77 19.04
C PRO A 32 8.25 -10.62 19.05
N ASP A 33 8.13 -11.93 18.86
CA ASP A 33 9.28 -12.86 18.83
C ASP A 33 10.35 -12.45 17.81
N ALA A 34 9.91 -11.91 16.65
CA ALA A 34 10.80 -11.42 15.61
C ALA A 34 11.67 -10.23 16.05
N VAL A 35 11.16 -9.43 16.98
CA VAL A 35 11.91 -8.35 17.63
C VAL A 35 12.73 -8.89 18.80
N MET A 36 12.21 -9.87 19.55
CA MET A 36 12.90 -10.46 20.70
C MET A 36 14.21 -11.14 20.37
N ARG A 37 14.28 -11.82 19.22
CA ARG A 37 15.48 -12.53 18.79
C ARG A 37 16.60 -11.63 18.28
N LEU A 38 16.35 -10.33 18.11
CA LEU A 38 17.33 -9.37 17.60
C LEU A 38 18.00 -8.60 18.73
N PRO A 39 19.27 -8.20 18.57
CA PRO A 39 19.91 -7.29 19.49
C PRO A 39 19.22 -5.92 19.47
N ALA A 40 19.44 -5.15 20.54
CA ALA A 40 18.98 -3.77 20.61
C ALA A 40 19.42 -2.98 19.37
N PRO A 41 18.54 -2.15 18.78
CA PRO A 41 18.86 -1.39 17.58
C PRO A 41 19.86 -0.27 17.87
N THR A 42 20.57 0.17 16.83
CA THR A 42 21.53 1.28 16.91
C THR A 42 20.86 2.61 16.56
N ASN A 43 21.28 3.70 17.18
CA ASN A 43 20.74 5.04 16.89
C ASN A 43 21.37 5.72 15.65
N SER A 44 22.30 5.06 14.96
CA SER A 44 23.09 5.68 13.89
C SER A 44 22.27 5.88 12.61
N GLY A 45 22.38 7.06 12.00
CA GLY A 45 21.78 7.36 10.69
C GLY A 45 20.26 7.55 10.71
N VAL A 46 19.62 7.59 11.88
CA VAL A 46 18.19 7.84 12.04
C VAL A 46 17.93 9.34 11.97
N PRO A 47 17.06 9.83 11.07
CA PRO A 47 16.59 11.22 11.09
C PRO A 47 15.94 11.53 12.44
N THR A 48 16.21 12.71 13.01
CA THR A 48 15.66 13.11 14.31
C THR A 48 14.79 14.35 14.17
N GLY A 49 13.56 14.27 14.68
CA GLY A 49 12.64 15.41 14.73
C GLY A 49 11.70 15.38 15.94
N ILE A 50 11.50 14.22 16.56
CA ILE A 50 10.84 14.07 17.86
C ILE A 50 11.89 14.07 18.98
N THR A 51 11.69 14.95 19.96
CA THR A 51 12.44 15.01 21.22
C THR A 51 11.46 15.20 22.37
N LEU A 52 10.77 14.13 22.76
CA LEU A 52 9.79 14.18 23.84
C LEU A 52 10.46 13.95 25.20
N ALA A 53 9.97 14.64 26.22
CA ALA A 53 10.28 14.32 27.61
C ALA A 53 9.52 13.05 28.02
N VAL A 54 10.25 11.96 28.25
CA VAL A 54 9.67 10.65 28.61
C VAL A 54 9.70 10.49 30.12
N ALA A 55 8.59 10.07 30.72
CA ALA A 55 8.49 9.82 32.15
C ALA A 55 9.19 8.50 32.52
N THR A 56 10.52 8.56 32.58
CA THR A 56 11.42 7.47 32.98
C THR A 56 12.64 8.06 33.67
N ALA A 57 13.29 7.27 34.53
CA ALA A 57 14.58 7.64 35.14
C ALA A 57 15.78 7.19 34.29
N SER A 58 15.57 6.38 33.24
CA SER A 58 16.65 5.91 32.37
C SER A 58 16.80 6.78 31.13
N GLU A 59 17.98 7.37 30.97
CA GLU A 59 18.37 8.10 29.75
C GLU A 59 18.37 7.19 28.51
N SER A 60 18.71 5.91 28.68
CA SER A 60 18.69 4.91 27.61
C SER A 60 17.25 4.63 27.17
N THR A 61 16.33 4.43 28.11
CA THR A 61 14.89 4.28 27.82
C THR A 61 14.36 5.51 27.07
N GLN A 62 14.66 6.73 27.53
CA GLN A 62 14.23 7.95 26.84
C GLN A 62 14.77 8.04 25.42
N THR A 63 16.05 7.69 25.22
CA THR A 63 16.68 7.68 23.90
C THR A 63 15.99 6.69 22.98
N HIS A 64 15.77 5.45 23.43
CA HIS A 64 15.09 4.44 22.64
C HIS A 64 13.64 4.84 22.32
N VAL A 65 12.89 5.40 23.27
CA VAL A 65 11.53 5.89 22.99
C VAL A 65 11.53 6.98 21.91
N ASN A 66 12.42 7.98 22.00
CA ASN A 66 12.51 9.03 20.99
C ASN A 66 12.91 8.50 19.61
N MET A 67 13.86 7.56 19.54
CA MET A 67 14.23 6.90 18.27
C MET A 67 13.08 6.07 17.70
N GLY A 68 12.35 5.36 18.55
CA GLY A 68 11.16 4.62 18.16
C GLY A 68 10.08 5.53 17.57
N LEU A 69 9.84 6.69 18.18
CA LEU A 69 8.91 7.69 17.67
C LEU A 69 9.36 8.25 16.31
N ASN A 70 10.64 8.54 16.14
CA ASN A 70 11.17 8.98 14.85
C ASN A 70 10.94 7.92 13.76
N HIS A 71 11.33 6.66 13.99
CA HIS A 71 11.08 5.57 13.04
C HIS A 71 9.60 5.38 12.72
N LEU A 72 8.72 5.49 13.72
CA LEU A 72 7.27 5.40 13.56
C LEU A 72 6.76 6.49 12.61
N HIS A 73 7.16 7.75 12.84
CA HIS A 73 6.74 8.88 11.99
C HIS A 73 7.30 8.83 10.57
N PHE A 74 8.37 8.09 10.36
CA PHE A 74 9.01 7.93 9.05
C PHE A 74 8.70 6.59 8.37
N GLY A 75 7.70 5.84 8.85
CA GLY A 75 7.20 4.63 8.18
C GLY A 75 8.15 3.43 8.24
N TRP A 76 8.93 3.29 9.32
CA TRP A 76 9.73 2.10 9.60
C TRP A 76 9.30 1.44 10.91
N GLU A 77 8.10 0.87 10.90
CA GLU A 77 7.42 0.34 12.08
C GLU A 77 8.19 -0.80 12.75
N PHE A 78 8.90 -1.63 11.98
CA PHE A 78 9.72 -2.71 12.55
C PHE A 78 10.90 -2.19 13.38
N GLU A 79 11.65 -1.18 12.90
CA GLU A 79 12.69 -0.53 13.69
C GLU A 79 12.11 0.21 14.89
N ALA A 80 10.96 0.89 14.70
CA ALA A 80 10.25 1.51 15.81
C ALA A 80 9.94 0.49 16.93
N ALA A 81 9.39 -0.68 16.57
CA ALA A 81 9.12 -1.77 17.50
C ALA A 81 10.39 -2.28 18.21
N ARG A 82 11.54 -2.38 17.51
CA ARG A 82 12.82 -2.74 18.14
C ARG A 82 13.26 -1.74 19.20
N HIS A 83 13.11 -0.45 18.93
CA HIS A 83 13.46 0.60 19.89
C HIS A 83 12.51 0.58 21.10
N PHE A 84 11.19 0.48 20.87
CA PHE A 84 10.23 0.36 21.96
C PHE A 84 10.43 -0.92 22.78
N ALA A 85 10.80 -2.03 22.15
CA ALA A 85 11.13 -3.26 22.86
C ALA A 85 12.37 -3.11 23.75
N ALA A 86 13.42 -2.41 23.30
CA ALA A 86 14.58 -2.12 24.13
C ALA A 86 14.19 -1.28 25.36
N ALA A 87 13.41 -0.22 25.15
CA ALA A 87 12.89 0.62 26.23
C ALA A 87 12.00 -0.17 27.22
N MET A 88 11.10 -1.04 26.73
CA MET A 88 10.23 -1.87 27.58
C MET A 88 11.00 -2.89 28.41
N ARG A 89 12.12 -3.42 27.92
CA ARG A 89 12.96 -4.36 28.69
C ARG A 89 13.72 -3.65 29.81
N GLU A 90 14.20 -2.44 29.54
CA GLU A 90 14.96 -1.66 30.49
C GLU A 90 14.06 -1.00 31.55
N ASP A 91 12.96 -0.38 31.12
CA ASP A 91 11.94 0.18 31.99
C ASP A 91 10.55 -0.40 31.65
N PRO A 92 10.17 -1.50 32.33
CA PRO A 92 8.87 -2.15 32.19
C PRO A 92 7.65 -1.27 32.44
N ASN A 93 7.84 -0.12 33.11
CA ASN A 93 6.76 0.79 33.49
C ASN A 93 6.73 2.05 32.61
N CYS A 94 7.64 2.17 31.64
CA CYS A 94 7.62 3.27 30.67
C CYS A 94 6.35 3.20 29.81
N LEU A 95 5.39 4.07 30.12
CA LEU A 95 4.08 4.08 29.48
C LEU A 95 4.18 4.35 27.97
N LEU A 96 5.02 5.30 27.59
CA LEU A 96 5.17 5.68 26.17
C LEU A 96 5.86 4.60 25.32
N ALA A 97 6.69 3.74 25.92
CA ALA A 97 7.25 2.60 25.21
C ALA A 97 6.16 1.57 24.84
N HIS A 98 5.19 1.34 25.73
CA HIS A 98 4.04 0.47 25.47
C HIS A 98 3.11 1.10 24.42
N TRP A 99 2.84 2.40 24.54
CA TRP A 99 2.10 3.16 23.52
C TRP A 99 2.74 3.03 22.14
N GLY A 100 4.06 3.21 22.06
CA GLY A 100 4.83 3.14 20.82
C GLY A 100 4.80 1.74 20.19
N MET A 101 4.91 0.69 21.01
CA MET A 101 4.80 -0.69 20.54
C MET A 101 3.41 -0.97 19.94
N ILE A 102 2.33 -0.48 20.56
CA ILE A 102 0.97 -0.63 19.98
C ILE A 102 0.86 0.11 18.65
N MET A 103 1.39 1.34 18.56
CA MET A 103 1.40 2.11 17.32
C MET A 103 2.18 1.42 16.20
N ALA A 104 3.36 0.87 16.50
CA ALA A 104 4.17 0.11 15.54
C ALA A 104 3.48 -1.18 15.06
N LEU A 105 2.55 -1.72 15.84
CA LEU A 105 1.75 -2.91 15.52
C LEU A 105 0.32 -2.57 15.08
N LEU A 106 0.01 -1.30 14.78
CA LEU A 106 -1.36 -0.83 14.61
C LEU A 106 -2.06 -1.46 13.40
N GLU A 107 -1.38 -1.52 12.24
CA GLU A 107 -1.89 -2.19 11.04
C GLU A 107 -2.22 -3.67 11.33
N GLY A 108 -1.42 -4.28 12.21
CA GLY A 108 -1.57 -5.67 12.66
C GLY A 108 -1.13 -6.66 11.60
N ALA A 109 -0.49 -7.74 12.04
CA ALA A 109 -0.34 -8.96 11.26
C ALA A 109 -0.83 -10.13 12.11
N PRO A 110 -1.24 -11.25 11.49
CA PRO A 110 -1.67 -12.43 12.26
C PRO A 110 -0.60 -12.93 13.24
N GLU A 111 0.67 -12.73 12.92
CA GLU A 111 1.79 -13.05 13.82
C GLU A 111 1.90 -12.11 15.04
N THR A 112 1.50 -10.84 14.94
CA THR A 112 1.78 -9.82 15.97
C THR A 112 0.55 -9.35 16.75
N ILE A 113 -0.64 -9.79 16.37
CA ILE A 113 -1.90 -9.33 16.99
C ILE A 113 -1.99 -9.68 18.47
N ALA A 114 -1.49 -10.85 18.87
CA ALA A 114 -1.46 -11.26 20.27
C ALA A 114 -0.53 -10.36 21.10
N ASN A 115 0.66 -10.02 20.58
CA ASN A 115 1.59 -9.12 21.25
C ASN A 115 1.02 -7.71 21.41
N ARG A 116 0.32 -7.20 20.39
CA ARG A 116 -0.36 -5.90 20.48
C ARG A 116 -1.41 -5.88 21.58
N ASN A 117 -2.23 -6.94 21.66
CA ASN A 117 -3.27 -7.05 22.68
C ASN A 117 -2.66 -7.15 24.08
N ALA A 118 -1.63 -7.98 24.27
CA ALA A 118 -0.87 -8.07 25.53
C ALA A 118 -0.25 -6.73 25.93
N THR A 119 0.27 -5.96 24.96
CA THR A 119 0.80 -4.61 25.20
C THR A 119 -0.30 -3.63 25.61
N ALA A 120 -1.48 -3.70 24.99
CA ALA A 120 -2.63 -2.88 25.35
C ALA A 120 -3.12 -3.16 26.78
N GLU A 121 -3.18 -4.44 27.18
CA GLU A 121 -3.50 -4.84 28.55
C GLU A 121 -2.49 -4.25 29.56
N ARG A 122 -1.19 -4.39 29.29
CA ARG A 122 -0.14 -3.77 30.12
C ARG A 122 -0.30 -2.25 30.21
N MET A 123 -0.55 -1.59 29.08
CA MET A 123 -0.73 -0.14 29.02
C MET A 123 -1.91 0.30 29.89
N VAL A 124 -3.03 -0.43 29.88
CA VAL A 124 -4.18 -0.17 30.77
C VAL A 124 -3.77 -0.30 32.24
N SER A 125 -3.10 -1.39 32.63
CA SER A 125 -2.64 -1.57 34.01
C SER A 125 -1.67 -0.47 34.47
N LEU A 126 -0.79 0.00 33.59
CA LEU A 126 0.14 1.11 33.89
C LEU A 126 -0.62 2.43 34.10
N ILE A 127 -1.65 2.71 33.31
CA ILE A 127 -2.51 3.89 33.48
C ILE A 127 -3.23 3.83 34.83
N GLU A 128 -3.77 2.66 35.21
CA GLU A 128 -4.46 2.44 36.49
C GLU A 128 -3.50 2.60 37.69
N ALA A 129 -2.24 2.21 37.52
CA ALA A 129 -1.16 2.45 38.48
C ALA A 129 -0.62 3.90 38.47
N ASN A 130 -1.26 4.80 37.71
CA ASN A 130 -0.89 6.20 37.56
C ASN A 130 0.56 6.41 37.03
N ALA A 131 1.04 5.49 36.20
CA ALA A 131 2.32 5.63 35.52
C ALA A 131 2.28 6.74 34.44
N GLY A 132 3.47 7.20 34.05
CA GLY A 132 3.65 8.20 33.00
C GLY A 132 3.37 9.65 33.40
N SER A 133 3.59 10.56 32.47
CA SER A 133 3.18 11.97 32.60
C SER A 133 1.70 12.16 32.22
N PRO A 134 1.07 13.31 32.53
CA PRO A 134 -0.27 13.63 32.02
C PRO A 134 -0.38 13.53 30.50
N LEU A 135 0.63 13.99 29.75
CA LEU A 135 0.68 13.91 28.29
C LEU A 135 0.70 12.44 27.81
N GLU A 136 1.53 11.59 28.42
CA GLU A 136 1.61 10.18 28.05
C GLU A 136 0.32 9.41 28.33
N ARG A 137 -0.38 9.73 29.43
CA ARG A 137 -1.70 9.15 29.72
C ARG A 137 -2.75 9.62 28.72
N ASP A 138 -2.74 10.89 28.32
CA ASP A 138 -3.65 11.43 27.31
C ASP A 138 -3.41 10.76 25.93
N TYR A 139 -2.15 10.55 25.55
CA TYR A 139 -1.81 9.77 24.35
C TYR A 139 -2.29 8.32 24.42
N SER A 140 -2.09 7.68 25.57
CA SER A 140 -2.51 6.30 25.79
C SER A 140 -4.03 6.16 25.72
N TYR A 141 -4.77 7.10 26.29
CA TYR A 141 -6.22 7.15 26.16
C TYR A 141 -6.67 7.31 24.70
N ALA A 142 -6.04 8.22 23.94
CA ALA A 142 -6.37 8.42 22.53
C ALA A 142 -6.10 7.17 21.68
N LEU A 143 -5.00 6.46 21.94
CA LEU A 143 -4.69 5.19 21.27
C LEU A 143 -5.65 4.07 21.67
N LEU A 144 -6.09 4.00 22.94
CA LEU A 144 -7.13 3.04 23.34
C LEU A 144 -8.44 3.29 22.57
N LYS A 145 -8.79 4.55 22.31
CA LYS A 145 -9.96 4.89 21.48
C LYS A 145 -9.83 4.38 20.04
N GLN A 146 -8.63 4.40 19.46
CA GLN A 146 -8.38 3.78 18.16
C GLN A 146 -8.69 2.29 18.17
N LEU A 147 -8.28 1.58 19.23
CA LEU A 147 -8.46 0.13 19.34
C LEU A 147 -9.90 -0.27 19.63
N THR A 148 -10.64 0.51 20.44
CA THR A 148 -12.00 0.14 20.89
C THR A 148 -13.11 0.71 20.01
N ASP A 149 -12.96 1.97 19.59
CA ASP A 149 -14.04 2.77 19.01
C ASP A 149 -13.73 3.17 17.55
N GLY A 150 -12.47 3.03 17.12
CA GLY A 150 -12.03 3.25 15.74
C GLY A 150 -11.47 4.65 15.45
N PRO A 151 -11.15 4.94 14.18
CA PRO A 151 -10.38 6.12 13.77
C PRO A 151 -11.03 7.46 14.10
N GLU A 152 -12.36 7.57 13.99
CA GLU A 152 -13.06 8.81 14.29
C GLU A 152 -12.97 9.17 15.79
N ALA A 153 -13.12 8.16 16.67
CA ALA A 153 -12.99 8.35 18.11
C ALA A 153 -11.55 8.68 18.51
N ALA A 154 -10.57 8.03 17.89
CA ALA A 154 -9.15 8.35 18.08
C ALA A 154 -8.84 9.78 17.65
N ALA A 155 -9.29 10.20 16.47
CA ALA A 155 -9.12 11.56 15.96
C ALA A 155 -9.68 12.61 16.93
N ASN A 156 -10.89 12.39 17.44
CA ASN A 156 -11.50 13.25 18.45
C ASN A 156 -10.71 13.27 19.77
N ALA A 157 -10.13 12.15 20.19
CA ALA A 157 -9.30 12.08 21.38
C ALA A 157 -7.97 12.82 21.19
N PHE A 158 -7.26 12.60 20.07
CA PHE A 158 -6.02 13.32 19.76
C PHE A 158 -6.22 14.83 19.62
N ARG A 159 -7.36 15.30 19.11
CA ARG A 159 -7.71 16.74 19.12
C ARG A 159 -7.73 17.31 20.54
N LYS A 160 -8.23 16.57 21.52
CA LYS A 160 -8.22 16.99 22.93
C LYS A 160 -6.81 17.02 23.49
N VAL A 161 -5.98 16.02 23.18
CA VAL A 161 -4.55 16.00 23.57
C VAL A 161 -3.85 17.24 23.04
N ALA A 162 -3.97 17.54 21.75
CA ALA A 162 -3.37 18.74 21.15
C ALA A 162 -3.91 20.05 21.76
N GLY A 163 -5.18 20.07 22.18
CA GLY A 163 -5.77 21.20 22.91
C GLY A 163 -5.20 21.39 24.32
N HIS A 164 -4.94 20.30 25.06
CA HIS A 164 -4.30 20.34 26.37
C HIS A 164 -2.82 20.69 26.28
N PHE A 165 -2.15 20.29 25.19
CA PHE A 165 -0.70 20.44 24.99
C PHE A 165 -0.39 21.16 23.66
N PRO A 166 -0.76 22.45 23.49
CA PRO A 166 -0.69 23.14 22.19
C PRO A 166 0.72 23.35 21.61
N ASN A 167 1.76 23.20 22.44
CA ASN A 167 3.16 23.31 22.01
C ASN A 167 3.80 21.96 21.68
N ASP A 168 3.08 20.86 21.88
CA ASP A 168 3.56 19.53 21.56
C ASP A 168 3.33 19.23 20.07
N MET A 169 4.39 19.34 19.28
CA MET A 169 4.36 19.06 17.84
C MET A 169 3.86 17.64 17.55
N HIS A 170 4.21 16.67 18.40
CA HIS A 170 3.87 15.28 18.18
C HIS A 170 2.34 15.06 18.15
N SER A 171 1.60 15.60 19.11
CA SER A 171 0.13 15.53 19.11
C SER A 171 -0.47 16.30 17.95
N GLY A 172 0.07 17.47 17.60
CA GLY A 172 -0.37 18.24 16.44
C GLY A 172 -0.25 17.47 15.12
N VAL A 173 0.86 16.75 14.92
CA VAL A 173 1.07 15.89 13.75
C VAL A 173 0.13 14.68 13.79
N LEU A 174 -0.04 14.03 14.94
CA LEU A 174 -0.98 12.91 15.08
C LEU A 174 -2.42 13.32 14.78
N VAL A 175 -2.86 14.51 15.19
CA VAL A 175 -4.18 15.03 14.81
C VAL A 175 -4.32 15.05 13.30
N ALA A 176 -3.40 15.70 12.58
CA ALA A 176 -3.46 15.77 11.12
C ALA A 176 -3.48 14.37 10.47
N LEU A 177 -2.72 13.42 11.01
CA LEU A 177 -2.73 12.05 10.51
C LEU A 177 -4.09 11.36 10.76
N PHE A 178 -4.65 11.44 11.96
CA PHE A 178 -5.91 10.76 12.28
C PHE A 178 -7.16 11.47 11.73
N THR A 179 -7.08 12.76 11.40
CA THR A 179 -8.22 13.54 10.88
C THR A 179 -8.25 13.68 9.37
N ARG A 180 -7.22 13.26 8.63
CA ARG A 180 -7.19 13.42 7.17
C ARG A 180 -8.38 12.72 6.49
N GLY A 181 -9.03 13.43 5.56
CA GLY A 181 -10.20 12.92 4.83
C GLY A 181 -9.90 12.40 3.42
N GLY A 182 -8.68 12.60 2.91
CA GLY A 182 -8.32 12.24 1.54
C GLY A 182 -8.99 13.11 0.48
N TYR A 183 -9.17 12.52 -0.71
CA TYR A 183 -9.65 13.19 -1.92
C TYR A 183 -10.95 12.54 -2.39
N ASP A 184 -11.84 13.34 -2.96
CA ASP A 184 -13.11 12.84 -3.50
C ASP A 184 -12.96 12.22 -4.91
N VAL A 185 -14.09 11.83 -5.50
CA VAL A 185 -14.11 11.19 -6.83
C VAL A 185 -13.67 12.10 -7.98
N THR A 186 -13.68 13.42 -7.77
CA THR A 186 -13.18 14.41 -8.72
C THR A 186 -11.69 14.72 -8.50
N GLY A 187 -11.14 14.24 -7.38
CA GLY A 187 -9.76 14.48 -6.98
C GLY A 187 -9.61 15.75 -6.12
N GLU A 188 -10.69 16.40 -5.73
CA GLU A 188 -10.63 17.55 -4.83
C GLU A 188 -10.37 17.09 -3.40
N ALA A 189 -9.54 17.87 -2.68
CA ALA A 189 -9.27 17.60 -1.27
C ALA A 189 -10.54 17.82 -0.46
N THR A 190 -10.88 16.86 0.40
CA THR A 190 -11.97 17.05 1.36
C THR A 190 -11.63 18.17 2.36
N PRO A 191 -12.61 18.82 3.01
CA PRO A 191 -12.33 19.84 4.03
C PRO A 191 -11.41 19.34 5.15
N ASP A 192 -11.57 18.08 5.56
CA ASP A 192 -10.73 17.42 6.56
C ASP A 192 -9.28 17.21 6.08
N GLN A 193 -9.10 16.88 4.80
CA GLN A 193 -7.78 16.82 4.16
C GLN A 193 -7.12 18.20 4.12
N GLU A 194 -7.82 19.22 3.63
CA GLU A 194 -7.28 20.58 3.56
C GLU A 194 -6.87 21.11 4.93
N ASN A 195 -7.68 20.86 5.97
CA ASN A 195 -7.39 21.27 7.33
C ASN A 195 -6.13 20.57 7.86
N SER A 196 -5.99 19.27 7.59
CA SER A 196 -4.81 18.49 7.99
C SER A 196 -3.54 18.98 7.29
N GLU A 197 -3.61 19.30 6.00
CA GLU A 197 -2.50 19.90 5.25
C GLU A 197 -2.10 21.28 5.78
N LYS A 198 -3.09 22.16 6.05
CA LYS A 198 -2.85 23.48 6.63
C LYS A 198 -2.15 23.37 7.99
N MET A 199 -2.61 22.47 8.86
CA MET A 199 -1.98 22.21 10.17
C MET A 199 -0.51 21.78 10.03
N LEU A 200 -0.21 20.87 9.10
CA LEU A 200 1.16 20.40 8.90
C LEU A 200 2.06 21.49 8.31
N LEU A 201 1.56 22.29 7.35
CA LEU A 201 2.28 23.45 6.82
C LEU A 201 2.60 24.49 7.90
N GLU A 202 1.71 24.69 8.88
CA GLU A 202 1.99 25.55 10.03
C GLU A 202 3.10 24.98 10.91
N TRP A 203 3.13 23.67 11.16
CA TRP A 203 4.21 23.03 11.90
C TRP A 203 5.54 23.11 11.17
N ILE A 204 5.56 22.89 9.85
CA ILE A 204 6.77 23.08 9.02
C ILE A 204 7.29 24.51 9.16
N ARG A 205 6.40 25.51 9.15
CA ARG A 205 6.79 26.92 9.35
C ARG A 205 7.36 27.18 10.75
N LYS A 206 6.74 26.60 11.79
CA LYS A 206 7.17 26.77 13.19
C LYS A 206 8.48 26.03 13.49
N MET A 207 8.75 24.94 12.79
CA MET A 207 9.88 24.05 13.01
C MET A 207 10.65 23.81 11.69
N PRO A 208 11.30 24.84 11.11
CA PRO A 208 12.02 24.68 9.84
C PRO A 208 13.09 23.59 9.91
N GLY A 209 13.14 22.73 8.90
CA GLY A 209 14.09 21.61 8.82
C GLY A 209 13.74 20.40 9.69
N ASN A 210 12.64 20.42 10.44
CA ASN A 210 12.19 19.24 11.17
C ASN A 210 11.53 18.24 10.20
N PRO A 211 12.05 17.00 10.08
CA PRO A 211 11.57 16.05 9.09
C PRO A 211 10.17 15.48 9.40
N VAL A 212 9.68 15.58 10.65
CA VAL A 212 8.41 14.96 11.08
C VAL A 212 7.18 15.56 10.39
N PRO A 213 6.88 16.88 10.53
CA PRO A 213 5.71 17.46 9.89
C PRO A 213 5.84 17.47 8.36
N MET A 214 7.07 17.54 7.82
CA MET A 214 7.33 17.41 6.38
C MET A 214 6.96 16.01 5.87
N ASN A 215 7.46 14.95 6.51
CA ASN A 215 7.15 13.58 6.11
C ASN A 215 5.65 13.29 6.23
N ALA A 216 5.01 13.76 7.31
CA ALA A 216 3.58 13.65 7.49
C ALA A 216 2.80 14.34 6.36
N LEU A 217 3.20 15.55 5.95
CA LEU A 217 2.53 16.27 4.86
C LEU A 217 2.61 15.49 3.55
N VAL A 218 3.81 15.05 3.17
CA VAL A 218 4.01 14.27 1.93
C VAL A 218 3.20 12.97 1.98
N THR A 219 3.17 12.30 3.14
CA THR A 219 2.43 11.05 3.33
C THR A 219 0.92 11.24 3.16
N ILE A 220 0.31 12.25 3.78
CA ILE A 220 -1.14 12.48 3.65
C ILE A 220 -1.54 12.96 2.24
N CYS A 221 -0.59 13.53 1.50
CA CYS A 221 -0.81 13.96 0.13
C CYS A 221 -0.51 12.85 -0.89
N ALA A 222 0.04 11.68 -0.52
CA ALA A 222 0.53 10.67 -1.46
C ALA A 222 -0.53 10.20 -2.48
N GLU A 223 -1.82 10.29 -2.14
CA GLU A 223 -2.94 9.89 -3.00
C GLU A 223 -3.56 11.05 -3.80
N ALA A 224 -3.06 12.28 -3.65
CA ALA A 224 -3.57 13.44 -4.39
C ALA A 224 -3.44 13.24 -5.90
N PRO A 225 -4.32 13.82 -6.73
CA PRO A 225 -4.17 13.77 -8.19
C PRO A 225 -2.87 14.40 -8.69
N ASP A 226 -2.40 15.46 -8.02
CA ASP A 226 -1.15 16.16 -8.32
C ASP A 226 -0.24 16.19 -7.09
N LEU A 227 0.96 15.60 -7.23
CA LEU A 227 1.97 15.57 -6.18
C LEU A 227 3.09 16.61 -6.38
N SER A 228 3.00 17.51 -7.36
CA SER A 228 4.09 18.42 -7.71
C SER A 228 4.57 19.28 -6.54
N LYS A 229 3.65 19.70 -5.66
CA LYS A 229 4.00 20.44 -4.43
C LYS A 229 4.66 19.54 -3.39
N SER A 230 4.09 18.38 -3.12
CA SER A 230 4.61 17.41 -2.13
C SER A 230 5.94 16.79 -2.56
N LEU A 231 6.20 16.69 -3.86
CA LEU A 231 7.45 16.22 -4.42
C LEU A 231 8.65 17.09 -3.99
N LEU A 232 8.46 18.41 -3.85
CA LEU A 232 9.53 19.30 -3.38
C LEU A 232 9.98 18.93 -1.97
N TYR A 233 9.03 18.68 -1.06
CA TYR A 233 9.31 18.23 0.30
C TYR A 233 9.91 16.81 0.33
N ALA A 234 9.44 15.89 -0.52
CA ALA A 234 10.00 14.56 -0.63
C ALA A 234 11.48 14.57 -1.07
N ARG A 235 11.83 15.45 -2.01
CA ARG A 235 13.21 15.68 -2.45
C ARG A 235 14.06 16.29 -1.35
N GLU A 236 13.54 17.27 -0.62
CA GLU A 236 14.23 17.90 0.51
C GLU A 236 14.56 16.88 1.61
N LEU A 237 13.57 16.09 2.04
CA LEU A 237 13.74 15.01 3.03
C LEU A 237 14.81 14.00 2.59
N SER A 238 14.72 13.56 1.33
CA SER A 238 15.65 12.57 0.78
C SER A 238 17.05 13.11 0.57
N ALA A 239 17.20 14.40 0.28
CA ALA A 239 18.51 15.04 0.17
C ALA A 239 19.16 15.19 1.56
N ALA A 240 18.39 15.61 2.56
CA ALA A 240 18.87 15.78 3.94
C ALA A 240 19.22 14.44 4.62
N HIS A 241 18.49 13.37 4.30
CA HIS A 241 18.67 12.05 4.91
C HIS A 241 18.78 10.95 3.84
N SER A 242 19.78 11.09 2.98
CA SER A 242 19.90 10.24 1.80
C SER A 242 20.10 8.75 2.09
N GLU A 243 20.59 8.40 3.28
CA GLU A 243 20.83 7.02 3.70
C GLU A 243 19.66 6.40 4.49
N TYR A 244 18.52 7.11 4.61
CA TYR A 244 17.34 6.60 5.30
C TYR A 244 16.33 5.99 4.29
N PRO A 245 16.15 4.65 4.24
CA PRO A 245 15.41 4.00 3.17
C PRO A 245 13.95 4.47 2.99
N PRO A 246 13.13 4.65 4.05
CA PRO A 246 11.74 5.09 3.89
C PRO A 246 11.57 6.41 3.15
N PHE A 247 12.49 7.37 3.29
CA PHE A 247 12.41 8.64 2.55
C PHE A 247 12.69 8.43 1.06
N GLN A 248 13.60 7.52 0.72
CA GLN A 248 13.85 7.15 -0.67
C GLN A 248 12.64 6.44 -1.28
N HIS A 249 11.93 5.59 -0.53
CA HIS A 249 10.68 4.99 -0.98
C HIS A 249 9.60 6.05 -1.25
N LEU A 250 9.43 6.99 -0.31
CA LEU A 250 8.46 8.08 -0.43
C LEU A 250 8.77 8.99 -1.64
N LEU A 251 10.05 9.33 -1.83
CA LEU A 251 10.51 10.06 -3.02
C LEU A 251 10.19 9.28 -4.30
N GLY A 252 10.51 7.99 -4.34
CA GLY A 252 10.21 7.14 -5.49
C GLY A 252 8.73 7.15 -5.84
N HIS A 253 7.85 7.10 -4.85
CA HIS A 253 6.41 7.18 -5.05
C HIS A 253 6.00 8.52 -5.67
N CYS A 254 6.47 9.64 -5.11
CA CYS A 254 6.18 10.97 -5.64
C CYS A 254 6.72 11.17 -7.07
N GLU A 255 7.97 10.77 -7.33
CA GLU A 255 8.58 10.87 -8.67
C GLU A 255 7.81 10.02 -9.69
N TRP A 256 7.39 8.79 -9.32
CA TRP A 256 6.65 7.90 -10.21
C TRP A 256 5.28 8.50 -10.57
N ARG A 257 4.55 9.01 -9.57
CA ARG A 257 3.25 9.67 -9.76
C ARG A 257 3.34 10.96 -10.56
N CYS A 258 4.45 11.68 -10.49
CA CYS A 258 4.72 12.86 -11.31
C CYS A 258 5.28 12.52 -12.71
N GLY A 259 5.48 11.24 -13.04
CA GLY A 259 6.00 10.80 -14.34
C GLY A 259 7.51 10.94 -14.50
N ASN A 260 8.25 11.24 -13.43
CA ASN A 260 9.70 11.30 -13.42
C ASN A 260 10.29 9.89 -13.25
N LEU A 261 9.96 8.99 -14.18
CA LEU A 261 10.16 7.55 -14.02
C LEU A 261 11.61 7.13 -13.78
N ARG A 262 12.59 7.84 -14.35
CA ARG A 262 14.01 7.58 -14.09
C ARG A 262 14.39 7.89 -12.64
N GLU A 263 13.93 9.01 -12.11
CA GLU A 263 14.23 9.40 -10.72
C GLU A 263 13.48 8.50 -9.73
N ALA A 264 12.26 8.09 -10.07
CA ALA A 264 11.54 7.06 -9.33
C ALA A 264 12.32 5.75 -9.27
N LEU A 265 12.84 5.27 -10.40
CA LEU A 265 13.62 4.05 -10.47
C LEU A 265 14.88 4.15 -9.60
N ASN A 266 15.59 5.29 -9.66
CA ASN A 266 16.77 5.54 -8.83
C ASN A 266 16.43 5.49 -7.33
N ALA A 267 15.36 6.19 -6.93
CA ALA A 267 14.95 6.28 -5.53
C ALA A 267 14.49 4.92 -4.98
N PHE A 268 13.66 4.17 -5.71
CA PHE A 268 13.26 2.82 -5.30
C PHE A 268 14.42 1.82 -5.28
N SER A 269 15.36 1.92 -6.22
CA SER A 269 16.58 1.11 -6.20
C SER A 269 17.43 1.40 -4.97
N LYS A 270 17.61 2.69 -4.62
CA LYS A 270 18.32 3.10 -3.41
C LYS A 270 17.62 2.61 -2.15
N SER A 271 16.30 2.79 -2.05
CA SER A 271 15.50 2.29 -0.92
C SER A 271 15.64 0.78 -0.75
N ALA A 272 15.55 0.01 -1.83
CA ALA A 272 15.66 -1.43 -1.79
C ALA A 272 17.06 -1.88 -1.35
N ALA A 273 18.12 -1.24 -1.86
CA ALA A 273 19.50 -1.55 -1.47
C ALA A 273 19.80 -1.22 0.01
N LEU A 274 19.26 -0.11 0.52
CA LEU A 274 19.41 0.28 1.92
C LEU A 274 18.68 -0.69 2.87
N PHE A 275 17.45 -1.11 2.52
CA PHE A 275 16.76 -2.14 3.30
C PHE A 275 17.47 -3.49 3.24
N GLU A 276 17.99 -3.89 2.08
CA GLU A 276 18.76 -5.14 1.93
C GLU A 276 20.04 -5.11 2.76
N LYS A 277 20.77 -3.98 2.77
CA LYS A 277 21.92 -3.77 3.65
C LYS A 277 21.54 -3.96 5.12
N TRP A 278 20.47 -3.29 5.57
CA TRP A 278 19.97 -3.44 6.93
C TRP A 278 19.58 -4.89 7.25
N MET A 279 18.92 -5.59 6.31
CA MET A 279 18.55 -6.99 6.48
C MET A 279 19.77 -7.88 6.69
N ASN A 280 20.82 -7.69 5.88
CA ASN A 280 22.07 -8.44 5.96
C ASN A 280 22.81 -8.18 7.27
N GLU A 281 22.92 -6.92 7.69
CA GLU A 281 23.56 -6.52 8.95
C GLU A 281 22.85 -7.12 10.17
N ASN A 282 21.51 -7.20 10.13
CA ASN A 282 20.70 -7.75 11.22
C ASN A 282 20.40 -9.25 11.07
N LYS A 283 20.89 -9.90 10.00
CA LYS A 283 20.68 -11.33 9.69
C LYS A 283 19.20 -11.72 9.69
N VAL A 284 18.37 -10.88 9.09
CA VAL A 284 16.92 -11.10 8.95
C VAL A 284 16.55 -11.39 7.50
N SER A 285 15.33 -11.89 7.30
CA SER A 285 14.82 -12.25 5.97
C SER A 285 13.69 -11.32 5.54
N ALA A 286 13.18 -11.53 4.32
CA ALA A 286 12.03 -10.79 3.80
C ALA A 286 10.80 -10.87 4.71
N ALA A 287 10.67 -11.93 5.52
CA ALA A 287 9.61 -12.07 6.52
C ALA A 287 9.56 -10.90 7.52
N ASP A 288 10.70 -10.27 7.80
CA ASP A 288 10.87 -9.19 8.78
C ASP A 288 10.92 -7.80 8.14
N CYS A 289 11.08 -7.74 6.81
CA CYS A 289 11.24 -6.48 6.08
C CYS A 289 10.23 -6.34 4.93
N PRO A 290 8.93 -6.14 5.22
CA PRO A 290 7.93 -5.91 4.17
C PRO A 290 8.25 -4.70 3.30
N LYS A 291 8.89 -3.66 3.86
CA LYS A 291 9.25 -2.44 3.12
C LYS A 291 10.32 -2.68 2.04
N TRP A 292 11.21 -3.67 2.22
CA TRP A 292 12.12 -4.10 1.15
C TRP A 292 11.34 -4.64 -0.04
N LEU A 293 10.35 -5.50 0.22
CA LEU A 293 9.48 -6.07 -0.82
C LEU A 293 8.67 -4.98 -1.54
N ASP A 294 8.13 -4.01 -0.79
CA ASP A 294 7.39 -2.88 -1.37
C ASP A 294 8.28 -2.04 -2.30
N ALA A 295 9.52 -1.72 -1.88
CA ALA A 295 10.49 -0.98 -2.70
C ALA A 295 10.89 -1.77 -3.96
N GLN A 296 11.11 -3.08 -3.83
CA GLN A 296 11.40 -3.98 -4.95
C GLN A 296 10.24 -4.03 -5.95
N CYS A 297 9.00 -4.16 -5.46
CA CYS A 297 7.79 -4.18 -6.27
C CYS A 297 7.64 -2.89 -7.08
N TYR A 298 7.80 -1.73 -6.45
CA TYR A 298 7.75 -0.44 -7.14
C TYR A 298 8.87 -0.24 -8.15
N ARG A 299 10.10 -0.68 -7.85
CA ARG A 299 11.20 -0.63 -8.81
C ARG A 299 10.82 -1.37 -10.10
N ILE A 300 10.25 -2.57 -9.97
CA ILE A 300 9.82 -3.39 -11.09
C ILE A 300 8.65 -2.76 -11.85
N VAL A 301 7.64 -2.24 -11.15
CA VAL A 301 6.51 -1.54 -11.79
C VAL A 301 7.00 -0.28 -12.53
N THR A 302 7.98 0.42 -11.99
CA THR A 302 8.59 1.58 -12.65
C THR A 302 9.31 1.18 -13.93
N LEU A 303 10.07 0.08 -13.93
CA LEU A 303 10.68 -0.49 -15.15
C LEU A 303 9.61 -0.77 -16.22
N ASN A 304 8.46 -1.34 -15.81
CA ASN A 304 7.35 -1.59 -16.72
C ASN A 304 6.77 -0.31 -17.31
N SER A 305 6.50 0.72 -16.47
CA SER A 305 6.04 2.04 -16.93
C SER A 305 7.02 2.70 -17.92
N MET A 306 8.32 2.48 -17.75
CA MET A 306 9.37 2.97 -18.66
C MET A 306 9.46 2.19 -19.98
N GLY A 307 8.70 1.09 -20.15
CA GLY A 307 8.74 0.26 -21.35
C GLY A 307 9.83 -0.81 -21.32
N ARG A 308 10.59 -0.93 -20.21
CA ARG A 308 11.61 -1.97 -19.97
C ARG A 308 10.93 -3.28 -19.54
N ARG A 309 9.96 -3.74 -20.34
CA ARG A 309 9.00 -4.79 -19.99
C ARG A 309 9.65 -6.14 -19.72
N GLN A 310 10.61 -6.55 -20.56
CA GLN A 310 11.32 -7.81 -20.38
C GLN A 310 12.13 -7.82 -19.08
N GLU A 311 12.86 -6.73 -18.81
CA GLU A 311 13.63 -6.59 -17.57
C GLU A 311 12.73 -6.57 -16.33
N ALA A 312 11.61 -5.85 -16.39
CA ALA A 312 10.60 -5.86 -15.33
C ALA A 312 10.07 -7.28 -15.08
N PHE A 313 9.77 -8.01 -16.14
CA PHE A 313 9.27 -9.38 -16.05
C PHE A 313 10.30 -10.34 -15.45
N ASP A 314 11.55 -10.32 -15.93
CA ASP A 314 12.63 -11.17 -15.41
C ASP A 314 12.90 -10.87 -13.93
N ALA A 315 12.92 -9.59 -13.54
CA ALA A 315 13.06 -9.19 -12.14
C ALA A 315 11.86 -9.62 -11.28
N ALA A 316 10.64 -9.60 -11.82
CA ALA A 316 9.45 -10.08 -11.11
C ALA A 316 9.50 -11.59 -10.86
N ILE A 317 9.96 -12.37 -11.85
CA ILE A 317 10.16 -13.82 -11.70
C ILE A 317 11.17 -14.08 -10.58
N GLN A 318 12.35 -13.45 -10.66
CA GLN A 318 13.39 -13.61 -9.63
C GLN A 318 12.88 -13.23 -8.23
N LEU A 319 12.18 -12.10 -8.10
CA LEU A 319 11.66 -11.67 -6.80
C LEU A 319 10.58 -12.63 -6.26
N SER A 320 9.76 -13.21 -7.13
CA SER A 320 8.69 -14.17 -6.76
C SER A 320 9.22 -15.47 -6.14
N GLU A 321 10.47 -15.84 -6.45
CA GLU A 321 11.18 -16.99 -5.91
C GLU A 321 11.63 -16.78 -4.45
N THR A 322 11.48 -15.58 -3.89
CA THR A 322 11.74 -15.30 -2.48
C THR A 322 10.92 -16.26 -1.60
N GLN A 323 11.65 -16.99 -0.76
CA GLN A 323 11.09 -18.03 0.09
C GLN A 323 10.36 -17.43 1.29
N ILE A 324 9.29 -18.09 1.69
CA ILE A 324 8.57 -17.79 2.93
C ILE A 324 9.00 -18.84 3.94
N PRO A 325 9.66 -18.47 5.05
CA PRO A 325 10.04 -19.43 6.07
C PRO A 325 8.81 -20.17 6.60
N ALA A 326 8.91 -21.49 6.75
CA ALA A 326 7.76 -22.37 7.03
C ALA A 326 7.07 -22.02 8.35
N GLU A 327 7.85 -21.58 9.33
CA GLU A 327 7.45 -21.13 10.66
C GLU A 327 6.98 -19.67 10.71
N ARG A 328 7.16 -18.89 9.63
CA ARG A 328 6.84 -17.45 9.56
C ARG A 328 5.77 -17.12 8.50
N LYS A 329 4.90 -18.07 8.15
CA LYS A 329 3.83 -17.88 7.15
C LYS A 329 2.82 -16.78 7.50
N ASN A 330 2.78 -16.36 8.76
CA ASN A 330 1.89 -15.31 9.28
C ASN A 330 2.59 -13.95 9.46
N SER A 331 3.88 -13.86 9.12
CA SER A 331 4.67 -12.64 9.26
C SER A 331 4.19 -11.52 8.32
N PRO A 332 4.45 -10.24 8.66
CA PRO A 332 4.17 -9.11 7.77
C PRO A 332 4.80 -9.27 6.38
N GLY A 333 6.05 -9.74 6.31
CA GLY A 333 6.72 -10.00 5.03
C GLY A 333 6.06 -11.11 4.22
N ALA A 334 5.58 -12.18 4.87
CA ALA A 334 4.82 -13.23 4.18
C ALA A 334 3.53 -12.69 3.55
N ARG A 335 2.87 -11.70 4.16
CA ARG A 335 1.68 -11.05 3.57
C ARG A 335 2.02 -10.33 2.26
N VAL A 336 3.06 -9.50 2.26
CA VAL A 336 3.50 -8.82 1.02
C VAL A 336 3.96 -9.83 -0.03
N LEU A 337 4.62 -10.91 0.38
CA LEU A 337 5.02 -11.98 -0.55
C LEU A 337 3.82 -12.63 -1.24
N TRP A 338 2.76 -12.97 -0.49
CA TRP A 338 1.58 -13.65 -1.05
C TRP A 338 0.69 -12.74 -1.89
N TRP A 339 0.41 -11.52 -1.43
CA TRP A 339 -0.53 -10.62 -2.08
C TRP A 339 0.11 -9.88 -3.26
N ASP A 340 1.31 -9.34 -3.07
CA ASP A 340 1.96 -8.49 -4.06
C ASP A 340 3.02 -9.28 -4.84
N ILE A 341 4.04 -9.84 -4.21
CA ILE A 341 5.24 -10.30 -4.93
C ILE A 341 5.00 -11.55 -5.79
N LYS A 342 4.41 -12.60 -5.23
CA LYS A 342 4.18 -13.87 -5.95
C LYS A 342 3.13 -13.75 -7.06
N THR A 343 2.41 -12.63 -7.13
CA THR A 343 1.44 -12.34 -8.19
C THR A 343 1.95 -11.34 -9.21
N LEU A 344 3.09 -10.67 -8.96
CA LEU A 344 3.65 -9.64 -9.83
C LEU A 344 3.92 -10.12 -11.26
N PRO A 345 4.51 -11.33 -11.51
CA PRO A 345 4.70 -11.82 -12.87
C PRO A 345 3.40 -11.90 -13.67
N THR A 346 2.32 -12.39 -13.06
CA THR A 346 1.01 -12.46 -13.72
C THR A 346 0.40 -11.10 -13.96
N ARG A 347 0.56 -10.15 -13.02
CA ARG A 347 0.09 -8.77 -13.23
C ARG A 347 0.79 -8.10 -14.41
N LEU A 348 2.10 -8.32 -14.57
CA LEU A 348 2.86 -7.84 -15.73
C LEU A 348 2.43 -8.53 -17.03
N ALA A 349 2.18 -9.83 -17.00
CA ALA A 349 1.65 -10.57 -18.15
C ALA A 349 0.28 -10.05 -18.61
N LEU A 350 -0.64 -9.84 -17.66
CA LEU A 350 -1.96 -9.27 -17.94
C LEU A 350 -1.84 -7.88 -18.56
N ASP A 351 -0.92 -7.05 -18.05
CA ASP A 351 -0.66 -5.74 -18.62
C ASP A 351 -0.09 -5.79 -20.03
N ALA A 352 0.92 -6.62 -20.29
CA ALA A 352 1.53 -6.77 -21.61
C ALA A 352 0.52 -7.16 -22.69
N GLY A 353 -0.61 -7.77 -22.33
CA GLY A 353 -1.67 -8.11 -23.27
C GLY A 353 -1.36 -9.35 -24.10
N ALA A 354 -0.16 -9.92 -23.99
CA ALA A 354 0.31 -11.17 -24.58
C ALA A 354 1.48 -11.73 -23.75
N LEU A 355 1.47 -13.04 -23.51
CA LEU A 355 2.57 -13.75 -22.85
C LEU A 355 3.69 -14.05 -23.85
N PRO A 356 4.97 -14.02 -23.44
CA PRO A 356 6.01 -14.73 -24.17
C PRO A 356 5.63 -16.21 -24.24
N GLN A 357 5.58 -16.78 -25.45
CA GLN A 357 5.06 -18.11 -25.76
C GLN A 357 5.77 -19.25 -24.99
N SER A 358 6.92 -18.98 -24.38
CA SER A 358 7.76 -19.91 -23.62
C SER A 358 7.60 -19.86 -22.09
N THR A 359 6.68 -19.05 -21.56
CA THR A 359 6.55 -18.90 -20.10
C THR A 359 5.68 -20.00 -19.51
N ALA A 360 6.26 -20.88 -18.68
CA ALA A 360 5.51 -21.88 -17.94
C ALA A 360 4.58 -21.24 -16.89
N ASP A 361 3.32 -21.68 -16.82
CA ASP A 361 2.29 -21.18 -15.89
C ASP A 361 2.72 -21.20 -14.42
N GLU A 362 3.53 -22.18 -14.04
CA GLU A 362 4.06 -22.34 -12.68
C GLU A 362 5.01 -21.22 -12.27
N LYS A 363 5.59 -20.49 -13.24
CA LYS A 363 6.41 -19.31 -12.99
C LYS A 363 5.58 -18.03 -12.83
N LEU A 364 4.30 -18.05 -13.24
CA LEU A 364 3.43 -16.88 -13.24
C LEU A 364 2.64 -16.73 -11.94
N LEU A 365 2.17 -17.85 -11.38
CA LEU A 365 1.41 -17.91 -10.13
C LEU A 365 1.80 -19.13 -9.32
N PRO A 366 1.57 -19.09 -7.99
CA PRO A 366 1.60 -20.30 -7.18
C PRO A 366 0.71 -21.42 -7.77
N THR A 367 1.24 -22.65 -7.74
CA THR A 367 0.54 -23.85 -8.20
C THR A 367 -0.75 -24.08 -7.40
N ALA A 368 -1.66 -24.91 -7.95
CA ALA A 368 -2.91 -25.24 -7.27
C ALA A 368 -2.68 -25.87 -5.87
N ASP A 369 -1.64 -26.67 -5.70
CA ASP A 369 -1.31 -27.29 -4.42
C ASP A 369 -0.68 -26.30 -3.43
N ALA A 370 0.20 -25.41 -3.90
CA ALA A 370 0.70 -24.30 -3.09
C ALA A 370 -0.45 -23.38 -2.63
N ALA A 371 -1.45 -23.15 -3.49
CA ALA A 371 -2.64 -22.38 -3.15
C ALA A 371 -3.50 -23.06 -2.06
N LYS A 372 -3.61 -24.40 -2.04
CA LYS A 372 -4.34 -25.12 -0.97
C LYS A 372 -3.68 -24.95 0.39
N ASP A 373 -2.34 -25.02 0.44
CA ASP A 373 -1.63 -24.78 1.71
C ASP A 373 -1.79 -23.32 2.16
N LEU A 374 -1.71 -22.37 1.22
CA LEU A 374 -1.93 -20.95 1.47
C LEU A 374 -3.29 -20.65 2.11
N MET A 375 -4.36 -21.37 1.71
CA MET A 375 -5.70 -21.17 2.26
C MET A 375 -5.78 -21.32 3.79
N LYS A 376 -4.85 -22.07 4.40
CA LYS A 376 -4.78 -22.23 5.86
C LYS A 376 -4.22 -21.00 6.57
N HIS A 377 -3.50 -20.14 5.85
CA HIS A 377 -2.68 -19.07 6.42
C HIS A 377 -3.04 -17.69 5.89
N SER A 378 -3.67 -17.56 4.72
CA SER A 378 -3.99 -16.27 4.12
C SER A 378 -5.16 -16.33 3.13
N LEU A 379 -5.88 -15.22 3.03
CA LEU A 379 -6.92 -14.98 2.01
C LEU A 379 -6.33 -14.59 0.64
N ALA A 380 -5.01 -14.49 0.50
CA ALA A 380 -4.35 -14.20 -0.78
C ALA A 380 -4.69 -15.20 -1.89
N HIS A 381 -5.12 -16.41 -1.53
CA HIS A 381 -5.62 -17.39 -2.49
C HIS A 381 -6.80 -16.87 -3.32
N TRP A 382 -7.66 -15.99 -2.78
CA TRP A 382 -8.73 -15.35 -3.55
C TRP A 382 -8.17 -14.52 -4.70
N TRP A 383 -7.14 -13.73 -4.41
CA TRP A 383 -6.47 -12.92 -5.42
C TRP A 383 -5.77 -13.78 -6.48
N ILE A 384 -5.00 -14.78 -6.05
CA ILE A 384 -4.29 -15.69 -6.95
C ILE A 384 -5.26 -16.46 -7.86
N ASN A 385 -6.37 -16.96 -7.31
CA ASN A 385 -7.37 -17.69 -8.11
C ASN A 385 -8.09 -16.77 -9.10
N GLY A 386 -8.41 -15.53 -8.70
CA GLY A 386 -8.98 -14.54 -9.60
C GLY A 386 -8.03 -14.18 -10.75
N LEU A 387 -6.74 -14.00 -10.45
CA LEU A 387 -5.71 -13.79 -11.48
C LEU A 387 -5.57 -14.97 -12.45
N ARG A 388 -5.72 -16.20 -11.98
CA ARG A 388 -5.69 -17.39 -12.83
C ARG A 388 -6.85 -17.38 -13.85
N LEU A 389 -8.06 -17.03 -13.40
CA LEU A 389 -9.22 -16.88 -14.28
C LEU A 389 -9.05 -15.73 -15.27
N ALA A 390 -8.47 -14.61 -14.84
CA ALA A 390 -8.18 -13.47 -15.70
C ALA A 390 -7.16 -13.82 -16.80
N LEU A 391 -6.09 -14.52 -16.44
CA LEU A 391 -5.06 -14.96 -17.37
C LEU A 391 -5.63 -15.93 -18.42
N GLU A 392 -6.43 -16.90 -17.97
CA GLU A 392 -7.09 -17.84 -18.87
C GLU A 392 -8.09 -17.15 -19.80
N THR A 393 -8.84 -16.17 -19.29
CA THR A 393 -9.72 -15.34 -20.11
C THR A 393 -8.95 -14.63 -21.22
N GLN A 394 -7.82 -14.00 -20.90
CA GLN A 394 -6.99 -13.30 -21.88
C GLN A 394 -6.46 -14.26 -22.96
N ARG A 395 -6.00 -15.46 -22.58
CA ARG A 395 -5.57 -16.51 -23.53
C ARG A 395 -6.68 -16.95 -24.46
N GLN A 396 -7.88 -17.17 -23.92
CA GLN A 396 -9.03 -17.60 -24.70
C GLN A 396 -9.47 -16.52 -25.69
N ILE A 397 -9.43 -15.23 -25.30
CA ILE A 397 -9.69 -14.12 -26.22
C ILE A 397 -8.65 -14.09 -27.34
N GLN A 398 -7.35 -14.18 -27.04
CA GLN A 398 -6.28 -14.20 -28.04
C GLN A 398 -6.38 -15.39 -29.00
N ALA A 399 -6.80 -16.56 -28.49
CA ALA A 399 -7.03 -17.75 -29.29
C ALA A 399 -8.37 -17.74 -30.04
N ASN A 400 -9.11 -16.62 -30.01
CA ASN A 400 -10.45 -16.45 -30.60
C ASN A 400 -11.49 -17.48 -30.11
N GLN A 401 -11.33 -17.97 -28.87
CA GLN A 401 -12.24 -18.91 -28.21
C GLN A 401 -13.27 -18.16 -27.37
N LEU A 402 -14.07 -17.29 -28.02
CA LEU A 402 -14.89 -16.27 -27.36
C LEU A 402 -15.97 -16.85 -26.42
N ASP A 403 -16.56 -18.00 -26.75
CA ASP A 403 -17.54 -18.66 -25.88
C ASP A 403 -16.89 -19.18 -24.59
N LYS A 404 -15.68 -19.74 -24.69
CA LYS A 404 -14.91 -20.13 -23.50
C LYS A 404 -14.54 -18.92 -22.66
N ALA A 405 -14.04 -17.85 -23.31
CA ALA A 405 -13.71 -16.60 -22.63
C ALA A 405 -14.92 -16.04 -21.87
N ARG A 406 -16.11 -16.07 -22.47
CA ARG A 406 -17.37 -15.65 -21.82
C ARG A 406 -17.67 -16.49 -20.58
N ASN A 407 -17.53 -17.80 -20.66
CA ASN A 407 -17.74 -18.69 -19.51
C ASN A 407 -16.72 -18.43 -18.39
N THR A 408 -15.45 -18.22 -18.74
CA THR A 408 -14.39 -17.90 -17.77
C THR A 408 -14.61 -16.54 -17.10
N ILE A 409 -15.11 -15.52 -17.83
CA ILE A 409 -15.50 -14.22 -17.26
C ILE A 409 -16.67 -14.37 -16.27
N ASN A 410 -17.65 -15.22 -16.58
CA ASN A 410 -18.74 -15.50 -15.65
C ASN A 410 -18.23 -16.18 -14.37
N ALA A 411 -17.30 -17.13 -14.50
CA ALA A 411 -16.63 -17.74 -13.35
C ALA A 411 -15.82 -16.72 -12.53
N LEU A 412 -15.13 -15.77 -13.19
CA LEU A 412 -14.42 -14.67 -12.53
C LEU A 412 -15.38 -13.75 -11.77
N SER A 413 -16.58 -13.51 -12.32
CA SER A 413 -17.62 -12.70 -11.68
C SER A 413 -18.17 -13.38 -10.43
N GLN A 414 -18.51 -14.68 -10.54
CA GLN A 414 -18.95 -15.50 -9.40
C GLN A 414 -17.87 -15.59 -8.31
N HIS A 415 -16.61 -15.71 -8.71
CA HIS A 415 -15.47 -15.67 -7.80
C HIS A 415 -15.40 -14.34 -7.03
N GLY A 416 -15.65 -13.21 -7.69
CA GLY A 416 -15.77 -11.90 -7.05
C GLY A 416 -16.91 -11.84 -6.03
N GLU A 417 -18.09 -12.37 -6.36
CA GLU A 417 -19.24 -12.45 -5.44
C GLU A 417 -18.92 -13.31 -4.20
N MET A 418 -18.26 -14.45 -4.39
CA MET A 418 -17.81 -15.30 -3.30
C MET A 418 -16.74 -14.61 -2.44
N MET A 419 -15.82 -13.89 -3.08
CA MET A 419 -14.83 -13.08 -2.37
C MET A 419 -15.56 -12.06 -1.51
N ALA A 420 -16.51 -11.28 -2.04
CA ALA A 420 -17.27 -10.27 -1.29
C ALA A 420 -17.94 -10.86 -0.02
N ALA A 421 -18.50 -12.07 -0.11
CA ALA A 421 -19.07 -12.77 1.04
C ALA A 421 -18.04 -13.11 2.15
N SER A 422 -16.75 -13.16 1.81
CA SER A 422 -15.64 -13.42 2.75
C SER A 422 -15.08 -12.17 3.45
N GLN A 423 -15.58 -10.97 3.15
CA GLN A 423 -15.02 -9.70 3.65
C GLN A 423 -14.85 -9.67 5.19
N LYS A 424 -15.80 -10.25 5.94
CA LYS A 424 -15.73 -10.32 7.40
C LYS A 424 -14.52 -11.14 7.89
N LEU A 425 -14.15 -12.20 7.18
CA LEU A 425 -12.99 -13.03 7.50
C LEU A 425 -11.69 -12.24 7.33
N ALA A 426 -11.62 -11.34 6.35
CA ALA A 426 -10.44 -10.49 6.12
C ALA A 426 -10.17 -9.56 7.32
N THR A 427 -11.23 -9.01 7.92
CA THR A 427 -11.11 -8.23 9.16
C THR A 427 -10.61 -9.09 10.32
N GLN A 428 -11.13 -10.31 10.47
CA GLN A 428 -10.75 -11.21 11.57
C GLN A 428 -9.33 -11.78 11.42
N SER A 429 -8.84 -11.89 10.19
CA SER A 429 -7.51 -12.41 9.87
C SER A 429 -6.45 -11.31 9.68
N ALA A 430 -6.74 -10.06 10.04
CA ALA A 430 -5.82 -8.92 9.86
C ALA A 430 -5.27 -8.79 8.42
N GLU A 431 -6.13 -9.01 7.42
CA GLU A 431 -5.81 -8.88 5.98
C GLU A 431 -6.79 -7.96 5.25
N ARG A 432 -7.53 -7.12 5.98
CA ARG A 432 -8.60 -6.28 5.40
C ARG A 432 -8.10 -5.35 4.29
N SER A 433 -6.92 -4.75 4.47
CA SER A 433 -6.35 -3.79 3.52
C SER A 433 -5.96 -4.48 2.21
N GLU A 434 -5.21 -5.58 2.30
CA GLU A 434 -4.79 -6.41 1.17
C GLU A 434 -6.01 -6.98 0.43
N TRP A 435 -6.96 -7.54 1.18
CA TRP A 435 -8.21 -8.07 0.63
C TRP A 435 -9.00 -6.99 -0.11
N SER A 436 -9.12 -5.78 0.44
CA SER A 436 -9.89 -4.69 -0.19
C SER A 436 -9.23 -4.19 -1.47
N ARG A 437 -7.89 -4.08 -1.49
CA ARG A 437 -7.12 -3.75 -2.70
C ARG A 437 -7.34 -4.80 -3.78
N ALA A 438 -7.22 -6.08 -3.45
CA ALA A 438 -7.37 -7.18 -4.39
C ALA A 438 -8.81 -7.33 -4.90
N PHE A 439 -9.81 -7.15 -4.04
CA PHE A 439 -11.22 -7.20 -4.44
C PHE A 439 -11.53 -6.15 -5.51
N ARG A 440 -11.17 -4.89 -5.26
CA ARG A 440 -11.35 -3.79 -6.22
C ARG A 440 -10.56 -4.03 -7.52
N ALA A 441 -9.35 -4.58 -7.41
CA ALA A 441 -8.53 -4.95 -8.56
C ALA A 441 -9.23 -6.01 -9.43
N LEU A 442 -9.86 -7.03 -8.84
CA LEU A 442 -10.62 -8.04 -9.58
C LEU A 442 -11.88 -7.47 -10.24
N GLU A 443 -12.60 -6.56 -9.59
CA GLU A 443 -13.72 -5.87 -10.23
C GLU A 443 -13.29 -5.13 -11.50
N MET A 444 -12.16 -4.42 -11.41
CA MET A 444 -11.58 -3.69 -12.52
C MET A 444 -11.08 -4.61 -13.64
N ILE A 445 -10.37 -5.69 -13.30
CA ILE A 445 -9.93 -6.71 -14.27
C ILE A 445 -11.12 -7.37 -14.96
N THR A 446 -12.19 -7.66 -14.24
CA THR A 446 -13.41 -8.27 -14.79
C THR A 446 -14.10 -7.34 -15.78
N ALA A 447 -14.23 -6.05 -15.43
CA ALA A 447 -14.78 -5.04 -16.34
C ALA A 447 -13.92 -4.91 -17.60
N ASN A 448 -12.60 -4.81 -17.45
CA ASN A 448 -11.67 -4.77 -18.58
C ASN A 448 -11.78 -6.01 -19.49
N ALA A 449 -11.84 -7.22 -18.91
CA ALA A 449 -11.97 -8.46 -19.66
C ALA A 449 -13.28 -8.53 -20.46
N ARG A 450 -14.39 -8.02 -19.91
CA ARG A 450 -15.66 -7.88 -20.64
C ARG A 450 -15.55 -6.93 -21.82
N GLY A 451 -14.86 -5.80 -21.65
CA GLY A 451 -14.58 -4.87 -22.74
C GLY A 451 -13.73 -5.50 -23.84
N GLN A 452 -12.69 -6.26 -23.47
CA GLN A 452 -11.83 -6.97 -24.43
C GLN A 452 -12.59 -8.05 -25.20
N LEU A 453 -13.44 -8.84 -24.52
CA LEU A 453 -14.32 -9.82 -25.17
C LEU A 453 -15.30 -9.14 -26.13
N ALA A 454 -15.86 -7.99 -25.74
CA ALA A 454 -16.78 -7.22 -26.57
C ALA A 454 -16.10 -6.67 -27.84
N ILE A 455 -14.86 -6.17 -27.74
CA ILE A 455 -14.05 -5.78 -28.91
C ILE A 455 -13.83 -6.96 -29.86
N ALA A 456 -13.47 -8.13 -29.32
CA ALA A 456 -13.16 -9.31 -30.10
C ALA A 456 -14.40 -9.94 -30.79
N GLY A 457 -15.61 -9.56 -30.38
CA GLY A 457 -16.87 -10.09 -30.90
C GLY A 457 -17.37 -9.40 -32.18
N SER A 458 -18.68 -9.55 -32.42
CA SER A 458 -19.40 -8.88 -33.51
C SER A 458 -19.41 -7.35 -33.38
N GLU A 459 -19.72 -6.64 -34.46
CA GLU A 459 -19.82 -5.19 -34.47
C GLU A 459 -20.81 -4.62 -33.45
N GLU A 460 -21.98 -5.28 -33.28
CA GLU A 460 -22.95 -4.93 -32.25
C GLU A 460 -22.37 -5.06 -30.84
N ASN A 461 -21.57 -6.10 -30.58
CA ASN A 461 -20.89 -6.28 -29.30
C ASN A 461 -19.78 -5.23 -29.10
N ARG A 462 -19.12 -4.75 -30.16
CA ARG A 462 -18.11 -3.70 -30.02
C ARG A 462 -18.69 -2.44 -29.41
N ASN A 463 -19.92 -2.07 -29.75
CA ASN A 463 -20.57 -0.85 -29.26
C ASN A 463 -20.75 -0.82 -27.73
N ILE A 464 -20.85 -1.98 -27.07
CA ILE A 464 -20.99 -2.04 -25.61
C ILE A 464 -19.64 -2.07 -24.87
N ALA A 465 -18.51 -2.21 -25.57
CA ALA A 465 -17.18 -2.29 -24.96
C ALA A 465 -16.80 -1.00 -24.21
N TYR A 466 -17.20 0.17 -24.74
CA TYR A 466 -16.95 1.48 -24.11
C TYR A 466 -17.42 1.54 -22.65
N ASN A 467 -18.64 1.04 -22.38
CA ASN A 467 -19.22 1.06 -21.03
C ASN A 467 -18.39 0.21 -20.06
N TRP A 468 -17.87 -0.93 -20.52
CA TRP A 468 -17.02 -1.80 -19.70
C TRP A 468 -15.65 -1.17 -19.40
N PHE A 469 -15.02 -0.55 -20.39
CA PHE A 469 -13.75 0.16 -20.18
C PHE A 469 -13.89 1.41 -19.32
N SER A 470 -14.96 2.18 -19.51
CA SER A 470 -15.28 3.32 -18.66
C SER A 470 -15.49 2.88 -17.22
N ALA A 471 -16.27 1.81 -17.00
CA ALA A 471 -16.46 1.23 -15.67
C ALA A 471 -15.15 0.72 -15.03
N ALA A 472 -14.20 0.22 -15.83
CA ALA A 472 -12.88 -0.15 -15.35
C ALA A 472 -12.03 1.09 -14.99
N ALA A 473 -12.04 2.12 -15.85
CA ALA A 473 -11.32 3.37 -15.64
C ALA A 473 -11.80 4.12 -14.40
N ASP A 474 -13.11 4.22 -14.18
CA ASP A 474 -13.71 4.89 -13.02
C ASP A 474 -13.34 4.21 -11.68
N ARG A 475 -13.02 2.91 -11.71
CA ARG A 475 -12.56 2.15 -10.54
C ARG A 475 -11.07 2.30 -10.26
N GLN A 476 -10.28 2.76 -11.24
CA GLN A 476 -8.84 2.88 -11.07
C GLN A 476 -8.50 4.18 -10.37
N THR A 477 -8.33 4.10 -9.06
CA THR A 477 -7.87 5.23 -8.23
C THR A 477 -6.34 5.26 -8.12
N ALA A 478 -5.80 6.35 -7.59
CA ALA A 478 -4.41 6.40 -7.15
C ALA A 478 -4.09 5.23 -6.21
N SER A 479 -2.83 4.77 -6.27
CA SER A 479 -2.40 3.60 -5.48
C SER A 479 -2.35 3.96 -4.00
N PRO A 480 -3.15 3.29 -3.14
CA PRO A 480 -3.20 3.65 -1.74
C PRO A 480 -2.01 3.10 -0.95
N MET A 481 -1.82 3.60 0.27
CA MET A 481 -0.84 3.10 1.25
C MET A 481 0.64 3.16 0.79
N MET A 482 0.94 3.94 -0.25
CA MET A 482 2.27 3.95 -0.88
C MET A 482 2.76 2.53 -1.23
N LYS A 483 1.84 1.68 -1.75
CA LYS A 483 2.10 0.34 -2.31
C LYS A 483 1.84 0.35 -3.81
N ALA A 484 2.58 -0.44 -4.58
CA ALA A 484 2.44 -0.45 -6.04
C ALA A 484 1.01 -0.87 -6.46
N PRO A 485 0.51 -0.40 -7.61
CA PRO A 485 -0.82 -0.78 -8.08
C PRO A 485 -0.92 -2.30 -8.30
N LEU A 486 -2.08 -2.89 -7.95
CA LEU A 486 -2.35 -4.30 -8.23
C LEU A 486 -2.74 -4.55 -9.69
N VAL A 487 -3.18 -3.52 -10.41
CA VAL A 487 -3.44 -3.59 -11.83
C VAL A 487 -2.60 -2.54 -12.53
N LEU A 488 -1.70 -3.03 -13.37
CA LEU A 488 -0.66 -2.20 -13.98
C LEU A 488 -1.14 -1.54 -15.27
N THR A 489 -2.15 -2.12 -15.94
CA THR A 489 -2.79 -1.51 -17.12
C THR A 489 -3.45 -0.18 -16.75
N PRO A 490 -3.09 0.92 -17.44
CA PRO A 490 -3.83 2.17 -17.36
C PRO A 490 -5.21 2.00 -17.99
N MET A 491 -6.25 1.86 -17.18
CA MET A 491 -7.62 1.53 -17.63
C MET A 491 -8.23 2.66 -18.45
N ALA A 492 -7.90 3.92 -18.15
CA ALA A 492 -8.28 5.05 -19.00
C ALA A 492 -7.73 4.89 -20.44
N GLY A 493 -6.60 4.22 -20.61
CA GLY A 493 -6.06 3.90 -21.94
C GLY A 493 -6.89 2.89 -22.72
N GLN A 494 -7.66 2.01 -22.05
CA GLN A 494 -8.53 1.05 -22.71
C GLN A 494 -9.71 1.73 -23.45
N ILE A 495 -10.09 2.93 -23.03
CA ILE A 495 -11.05 3.77 -23.78
C ILE A 495 -10.45 4.17 -25.13
N GLY A 496 -9.15 4.51 -25.16
CA GLY A 496 -8.44 4.80 -26.41
C GLY A 496 -8.33 3.55 -27.30
N GLU A 497 -8.07 2.37 -26.73
CA GLU A 497 -8.08 1.10 -27.47
C GLU A 497 -9.43 0.82 -28.13
N TYR A 498 -10.53 1.11 -27.44
CA TYR A 498 -11.87 1.00 -28.00
C TYR A 498 -12.05 1.88 -29.23
N PHE A 499 -11.73 3.18 -29.14
CA PHE A 499 -11.87 4.10 -30.26
C PHE A 499 -10.95 3.71 -31.44
N MET A 500 -9.75 3.19 -31.16
CA MET A 500 -8.90 2.60 -32.19
C MET A 500 -9.57 1.42 -32.89
N ALA A 501 -10.24 0.53 -32.15
CA ALA A 501 -10.90 -0.65 -32.71
C ALA A 501 -12.09 -0.32 -33.62
N ILE A 502 -12.72 0.84 -33.45
CA ILE A 502 -13.83 1.32 -34.30
C ILE A 502 -13.40 2.44 -35.28
N ASN A 503 -12.09 2.59 -35.50
CA ASN A 503 -11.49 3.54 -36.46
C ASN A 503 -11.81 5.03 -36.16
N GLN A 504 -12.02 5.37 -34.90
CA GLN A 504 -12.23 6.73 -34.41
C GLN A 504 -10.92 7.29 -33.84
N ALA A 505 -9.97 7.59 -34.73
CA ALA A 505 -8.64 8.05 -34.31
C ALA A 505 -8.64 9.37 -33.50
N PRO A 506 -9.47 10.39 -33.82
CA PRO A 506 -9.53 11.62 -33.01
C PRO A 506 -9.92 11.36 -31.55
N GLU A 507 -10.96 10.56 -31.32
CA GLU A 507 -11.47 10.19 -30.00
C GLU A 507 -10.47 9.30 -29.25
N ALA A 508 -9.75 8.43 -29.96
CA ALA A 508 -8.66 7.64 -29.38
C ALA A 508 -7.53 8.54 -28.85
N ILE A 509 -7.12 9.55 -29.63
CA ILE A 509 -6.08 10.52 -29.23
C ILE A 509 -6.49 11.24 -27.94
N GLU A 510 -7.72 11.76 -27.87
CA GLU A 510 -8.23 12.44 -26.67
C GLU A 510 -8.22 11.51 -25.44
N ALA A 511 -8.68 10.26 -25.61
CA ALA A 511 -8.69 9.28 -24.53
C ALA A 511 -7.28 8.94 -24.02
N PHE A 512 -6.30 8.75 -24.91
CA PHE A 512 -4.92 8.50 -24.52
C PHE A 512 -4.27 9.72 -23.85
N GLU A 513 -4.55 10.94 -24.33
CA GLU A 513 -4.07 12.17 -23.69
C GLU A 513 -4.67 12.35 -22.28
N LYS A 514 -5.95 12.02 -22.09
CA LYS A 514 -6.57 12.00 -20.76
C LYS A 514 -5.92 10.94 -19.85
N ALA A 515 -5.64 9.75 -20.38
CA ALA A 515 -4.97 8.69 -19.62
C ALA A 515 -3.56 9.11 -19.18
N LEU A 516 -2.81 9.81 -20.02
CA LEU A 516 -1.47 10.32 -19.70
C LEU A 516 -1.47 11.41 -18.61
N LYS A 517 -2.60 12.05 -18.32
CA LYS A 517 -2.69 12.94 -17.15
C LYS A 517 -2.69 12.14 -15.84
N ALA A 518 -3.31 10.96 -15.82
CA ALA A 518 -3.35 10.08 -14.65
C ALA A 518 -2.10 9.21 -14.53
N PHE A 519 -1.49 8.85 -15.66
CA PHE A 519 -0.29 8.01 -15.76
C PHE A 519 0.78 8.73 -16.60
N PRO A 520 1.37 9.82 -16.07
CA PRO A 520 2.32 10.63 -16.82
C PRO A 520 3.55 9.82 -17.22
N ASN A 521 3.96 10.01 -18.47
CA ASN A 521 5.10 9.34 -19.10
C ASN A 521 5.04 7.80 -19.16
N ASP A 522 3.86 7.20 -18.99
CA ASP A 522 3.71 5.77 -19.21
C ASP A 522 3.98 5.42 -20.68
N SER A 523 4.99 4.57 -20.90
CA SER A 523 5.50 4.21 -22.23
C SER A 523 4.42 3.58 -23.13
N ARG A 524 3.54 2.73 -22.56
CA ARG A 524 2.47 2.09 -23.31
C ARG A 524 1.51 3.14 -23.83
N LEU A 525 1.05 4.06 -22.98
CA LEU A 525 0.15 5.12 -23.41
C LEU A 525 0.79 6.02 -24.48
N ILE A 526 2.08 6.34 -24.36
CA ILE A 526 2.82 7.11 -25.38
C ILE A 526 2.87 6.36 -26.72
N GLU A 527 3.21 5.07 -26.71
CA GLU A 527 3.25 4.22 -27.91
C GLU A 527 1.87 4.17 -28.61
N ARG A 528 0.79 4.01 -27.83
CA ARG A 528 -0.57 3.94 -28.36
C ARG A 528 -1.09 5.28 -28.87
N LEU A 529 -0.80 6.37 -28.17
CA LEU A 529 -1.08 7.73 -28.66
C LEU A 529 -0.37 8.02 -29.99
N THR A 530 0.89 7.61 -30.11
CA THR A 530 1.67 7.75 -31.35
C THR A 530 1.01 6.98 -32.49
N THR A 531 0.63 5.72 -32.24
CA THR A 531 -0.10 4.88 -33.21
C THR A 531 -1.41 5.53 -33.66
N ALA A 532 -2.16 6.13 -32.73
CA ALA A 532 -3.42 6.80 -33.04
C ALA A 532 -3.23 8.03 -33.94
N ARG A 533 -2.20 8.86 -33.67
CA ARG A 533 -1.83 10.02 -34.50
C ARG A 533 -1.38 9.63 -35.90
N GLU A 534 -0.63 8.54 -36.04
CA GLU A 534 -0.25 8.00 -37.35
C GLU A 534 -1.46 7.52 -38.15
N SER A 535 -2.41 6.84 -37.49
CA SER A 535 -3.66 6.38 -38.11
C SER A 535 -4.49 7.56 -38.64
N GLN A 536 -4.64 8.62 -37.83
CA GLN A 536 -5.35 9.84 -38.24
C GLN A 536 -4.69 10.52 -39.45
N SER A 537 -3.36 10.60 -39.45
CA SER A 537 -2.59 11.22 -40.54
C SER A 537 -2.74 10.45 -41.87
N LYS A 538 -2.76 9.11 -41.80
CA LYS A 538 -3.01 8.25 -42.98
C LYS A 538 -4.43 8.42 -43.51
N ALA A 539 -5.43 8.55 -42.65
CA ALA A 539 -6.81 8.80 -43.06
C ALA A 539 -7.00 10.21 -43.71
N ALA A 540 -6.21 11.20 -43.28
CA ALA A 540 -6.23 12.55 -43.82
C ALA A 540 -5.51 12.71 -45.18
N THR A 541 -4.71 11.72 -45.59
CA THR A 541 -3.99 11.72 -46.88
C THR A 541 -4.71 10.76 -47.84
N PRO A 542 -5.58 11.24 -48.76
CA PRO A 542 -6.22 10.35 -49.71
C PRO A 542 -5.14 9.71 -50.58
N ALA A 543 -5.20 8.38 -50.76
CA ALA A 543 -4.35 7.67 -51.69
C ALA A 543 -4.46 8.34 -53.06
N SER A 544 -3.36 8.94 -53.53
CA SER A 544 -3.28 9.42 -54.90
C SER A 544 -3.43 8.21 -55.83
N ASP A 545 -4.60 8.08 -56.45
CA ASP A 545 -4.86 7.07 -57.47
C ASP A 545 -3.82 7.23 -58.61
N PRO A 546 -2.88 6.29 -58.78
CA PRO A 546 -1.85 6.39 -59.82
C PRO A 546 -2.47 6.37 -61.23
N ALA A 547 -3.74 5.96 -61.38
CA ALA A 547 -4.42 5.86 -62.67
C ALA A 547 -5.02 7.18 -63.17
N LYS A 548 -5.02 8.27 -62.37
CA LYS A 548 -5.53 9.59 -62.80
C LYS A 548 -4.47 10.60 -63.21
N GLN A 549 -3.19 10.21 -63.26
CA GLN A 549 -2.09 11.09 -63.69
C GLN A 549 -1.66 10.91 -65.16
N LEU A 550 -2.37 10.12 -65.97
CA LEU A 550 -2.03 9.88 -67.38
C LEU A 550 -2.87 10.67 -68.42
N ASP A 551 -3.75 11.59 -67.99
CA ASP A 551 -4.57 12.42 -68.90
C ASP A 551 -4.36 13.94 -68.66
N ARG A 552 -3.10 14.39 -68.63
CA ARG A 552 -2.79 15.83 -68.74
C ARG A 552 -1.57 16.11 -69.62
#